data_AF-A0A820U2G1-F1
#
_entry.id   AF-A0A820U2G1-F1
#
_cell.length_a   1.000
_cell.length_b   1.000
_cell.length_c   1.000
_cell.angle_alpha   90.00
_cell.angle_beta   90.00
_cell.angle_gamma   90.00
#
_symmetry.space_group_name_H-M   'P 1'
#
loop_
_entity.id
_entity.type
_entity.pdbx_description
1 polymer ?
#
loop_
_entity_poly.entity_id
_entity_poly.type
_entity_poly.pdbx_seq_one_letter_code
_entity_poly.pdbx_strand_id
1 'polypeptide(L)' 'MTIIREIQGVNAKETNGSIVDSNVIGAIKSISPATTVHARITFKPLTIVRLLLFDSTGKIEINIWNAM' A
#
# COMPACT_ATOMS: atom_id res chain seq x y z
N MET A 1 -8.93 -20.25 16.22
CA MET A 1 -9.71 -19.64 15.12
C MET A 1 -10.11 -18.26 15.58
N THR A 2 -9.38 -17.23 15.15
CA THR A 2 -9.61 -15.86 15.64
C THR A 2 -10.16 -15.04 14.49
N ILE A 3 -11.44 -14.69 14.59
CA ILE A 3 -12.10 -13.71 13.73
C ILE A 3 -11.88 -12.36 14.40
N ILE A 4 -11.12 -11.47 13.77
CA ILE A 4 -11.06 -10.06 14.19
C ILE A 4 -12.00 -9.29 13.28
N ARG A 5 -13.11 -8.80 13.85
CA ARG A 5 -14.03 -7.88 13.18
C ARG A 5 -13.71 -6.45 13.60
N GLU A 6 -13.77 -5.59 12.59
CA GLU A 6 -14.01 -4.14 12.61
C GLU A 6 -12.86 -3.23 13.04
N ILE A 7 -12.56 -2.22 12.22
CA ILE A 7 -12.80 -0.80 12.55
C ILE A 7 -12.83 0.03 11.26
N GLN A 8 -13.66 1.07 11.36
CA GLN A 8 -14.14 2.06 10.42
C GLN A 8 -13.04 2.83 9.68
N GLY A 9 -13.29 3.10 8.39
CA GLY A 9 -12.33 3.65 7.45
C GLY A 9 -11.74 5.02 7.83
N VAL A 10 -10.52 5.24 7.34
CA VAL A 10 -9.88 6.55 7.33
C VAL A 10 -9.92 7.06 5.89
N ASN A 11 -10.72 8.10 5.66
CA ASN A 11 -10.55 8.96 4.49
C ASN A 11 -9.26 9.75 4.70
N ALA A 12 -8.13 9.25 4.20
CA ALA A 12 -6.91 10.04 4.11
C ALA A 12 -7.11 11.12 3.03
N LYS A 13 -7.77 12.21 3.42
CA LYS A 13 -7.76 13.44 2.62
C LYS A 13 -6.49 14.17 3.01
N GLU A 14 -5.62 14.46 2.05
CA GLU A 14 -4.50 15.39 2.27
C GLU A 14 -5.08 16.74 2.70
N THR A 15 -5.12 16.97 4.00
CA THR A 15 -5.23 18.29 4.57
C THR A 15 -3.82 18.73 4.91
N ASN A 16 -3.27 19.58 4.05
CA ASN A 16 -2.23 20.55 4.41
C ASN A 16 -0.80 20.00 4.46
N GLY A 17 -0.52 18.88 3.77
CA GLY A 17 0.84 18.33 3.65
C GLY A 17 1.44 17.82 4.97
N SER A 18 0.64 17.73 6.03
CA SER A 18 1.04 17.10 7.29
C SER A 18 0.70 15.62 7.23
N ILE A 19 1.70 14.76 7.41
CA ILE A 19 1.48 13.33 7.57
C ILE A 19 0.75 13.15 8.91
N VAL A 20 -0.48 12.64 8.85
CA VAL A 20 -1.23 12.23 10.04
C VAL A 20 -0.97 10.75 10.23
N ASP A 21 -0.51 10.35 11.42
CA ASP A 21 -0.36 8.95 11.78
C ASP A 21 -1.69 8.22 11.54
N SER A 22 -1.68 7.30 10.58
CA SER A 22 -2.87 6.60 10.09
C SER A 22 -2.60 5.11 10.06
N ASN A 23 -3.55 4.33 10.58
CA ASN A 23 -3.51 2.88 10.55
C ASN A 23 -4.60 2.36 9.60
N VAL A 24 -4.23 1.46 8.70
CA VAL A 24 -5.15 0.81 7.75
C VAL A 24 -5.11 -0.69 7.99
N ILE A 25 -6.27 -1.30 8.18
CA ILE A 25 -6.43 -2.74 8.40
C ILE A 25 -7.32 -3.31 7.29
N GLY A 26 -6.85 -4.33 6.59
CA GLY A 26 -7.61 -5.00 5.54
C GLY A 26 -7.05 -6.37 5.21
N ALA A 27 -7.71 -7.08 4.29
CA ALA A 27 -7.23 -8.36 3.78
C ALA A 27 -6.48 -8.15 2.46
N ILE A 28 -5.28 -8.71 2.36
CA ILE A 28 -4.54 -8.77 1.09
C ILE A 28 -5.24 -9.77 0.18
N LYS A 29 -5.75 -9.31 -0.96
CA LYS A 29 -6.42 -10.16 -1.96
C LYS A 29 -5.51 -10.57 -3.10
N SER A 30 -4.54 -9.73 -3.44
CA SER A 30 -3.53 -10.07 -4.43
C SER A 30 -2.18 -9.42 -4.11
N ILE A 31 -1.12 -10.12 -4.51
CA ILE A 31 0.27 -9.68 -4.44
C ILE A 31 0.83 -9.86 -5.84
N SER A 32 1.37 -8.81 -6.44
CA SER A 32 2.11 -8.96 -7.70
C SER A 32 3.47 -9.59 -7.43
N PRO A 33 4.01 -10.38 -8.37
CA PRO A 33 5.43 -10.71 -8.35
C PRO A 33 6.28 -9.44 -8.25
N ALA A 34 7.42 -9.53 -7.56
CA ALA A 34 8.38 -8.44 -7.50
C ALA A 34 8.90 -8.16 -8.92
N THR A 35 8.73 -6.93 -9.39
CA THR A 35 9.22 -6.51 -10.71
C THR A 35 10.39 -5.56 -10.53
N THR A 36 11.52 -5.86 -11.15
CA THR A 36 12.65 -4.91 -11.20
C THR A 36 12.46 -3.99 -12.39
N VAL A 37 12.42 -2.69 -12.14
CA VAL A 37 12.40 -1.65 -13.17
C VAL A 37 13.66 -0.80 -13.06
N HIS A 38 14.17 -0.31 -14.19
CA HIS A 38 15.28 0.63 -14.19
C HIS A 38 14.72 2.04 -14.19
N ALA A 39 14.94 2.79 -13.12
CA ALA A 39 14.51 4.18 -13.05
C ALA A 39 15.24 4.99 -14.11
N ARG A 40 14.49 5.62 -15.02
CA ARG A 40 15.03 6.34 -16.19
C ARG A 40 16.00 7.46 -15.84
N ILE A 41 15.92 7.99 -14.61
CA ILE A 41 16.68 9.15 -14.15
C ILE A 41 17.93 8.74 -13.37
N THR A 42 17.81 7.75 -12.49
CA THR A 42 18.92 7.36 -11.60
C THR A 42 19.69 6.15 -12.11
N PHE A 43 19.20 5.46 -13.14
CA PHE A 43 19.68 4.15 -13.62
C PHE A 43 19.80 3.08 -12.54
N LYS A 44 19.29 3.34 -11.33
CA LYS A 44 19.28 2.38 -10.25
C LYS A 44 18.12 1.40 -10.43
N PRO A 45 18.36 0.10 -10.20
CA PRO A 45 17.28 -0.87 -10.18
C PRO A 45 16.35 -0.56 -9.01
N LEU A 46 15.06 -0.43 -9.30
CA LEU A 46 14.00 -0.33 -8.31
C LEU A 46 13.21 -1.63 -8.36
N THR A 47 13.11 -2.30 -7.22
CA THR A 47 12.20 -3.43 -7.09
C THR A 47 10.85 -2.92 -6.60
N ILE A 48 9.80 -3.23 -7.35
CA ILE A 48 8.42 -2.83 -7.03
C ILE A 48 7.61 -4.10 -6.70
N VAL A 49 6.93 -4.06 -5.55
CA VAL A 49 5.90 -5.03 -5.19
C VAL A 49 4.57 -4.29 -5.03
N ARG A 50 3.51 -4.82 -5.63
CA ARG A 50 2.16 -4.28 -5.52
C ARG A 50 1.31 -5.17 -4.64
N LEU A 51 0.63 -4.58 -3.66
CA LEU A 51 -0.34 -5.24 -2.79
C LEU A 51 -1.70 -4.62 -3.03
N LEU A 52 -2.72 -5.44 -3.24
CA LEU A 52 -4.10 -4.98 -3.30
C LEU A 52 -4.81 -5.37 -2.00
N LEU A 53 -5.05 -4.36 -1.17
CA LEU A 53 -5.73 -4.47 0.11
C LEU A 53 -7.22 -4.16 -0.08
N PHE A 54 -8.08 -4.97 0.52
CA PHE A 54 -9.52 -4.73 0.54
C PHE A 54 -10.06 -4.73 1.97
N ASP A 55 -11.02 -3.87 2.22
CA ASP A 55 -11.85 -3.88 3.41
C ASP A 55 -13.33 -3.63 3.03
N SER A 56 -14.18 -3.36 4.01
CA SER A 56 -15.59 -3.04 3.78
C SER A 56 -15.82 -1.67 3.12
N THR A 57 -14.81 -0.81 3.11
CA THR A 57 -14.89 0.57 2.61
C THR A 57 -14.41 0.68 1.17
N GLY A 58 -13.55 -0.23 0.72
CA GLY A 58 -13.11 -0.29 -0.67
C GLY A 58 -11.82 -1.06 -0.87
N LYS A 59 -11.02 -0.58 -1.83
CA LYS A 59 -9.72 -1.16 -2.19
C LYS A 59 -8.63 -0.08 -2.13
N ILE A 60 -7.47 -0.47 -1.64
CA ILE A 60 -6.25 0.34 -1.62
C ILE A 60 -5.15 -0.44 -2.36
N GLU A 61 -4.47 0.22 -3.29
CA GLU A 61 -3.26 -0.32 -3.91
C GLU A 61 -2.03 0.25 -3.21
N ILE A 62 -1.19 -0.63 -2.68
CA ILE A 62 0.07 -0.27 -2.01
C ILE A 62 1.21 -0.67 -2.93
N ASN A 63 2.01 0.31 -3.36
CA ASN A 63 3.23 0.08 -4.14
C ASN A 63 4.43 0.24 -3.20
N ILE A 64 5.15 -0.84 -2.94
CA ILE A 64 6.38 -0.85 -2.13
C ILE A 64 7.56 -0.74 -3.09
N TRP A 65 8.34 0.33 -2.93
CA TRP A 65 9.51 0.62 -3.75
C TRP A 65 10.77 0.37 -2.92
N ASN A 66 11.60 -0.57 -3.35
CA ASN A 66 12.92 -0.78 -2.77
C ASN A 66 13.99 -0.29 -3.75
N ALA A 67 14.73 0.74 -3.34
CA ALA A 67 15.96 1.15 -4.00
C ALA A 67 17.12 0.41 -3.32
N MET A 68 17.61 -0.65 -3.96
CA MET A 68 18.88 -1.26 -3.57
C MET A 68 20.06 -0.37 -4.01
#